data_AF-A0A9C9TRP5-F1
#
_entry.id   AF-A0A9C9TRP5-F1
#
_cell.length_a   1.000
_cell.length_b   1.000
_cell.length_c   1.000
_cell.angle_alpha   90.00
_cell.angle_beta   90.00
_cell.angle_gamma   90.00
#
_symmetry.space_group_name_H-M   'P 1'
#
loop_
_entity.id
_entity.type
_entity.pdbx_description
1 polymer ?
#
loop_
_entity_poly.entity_id
_entity_poly.type
_entity_poly.pdbx_seq_one_letter_code
_entity_poly.pdbx_strand_id
1 'polypeptide(L)'
;MNLEDIIQETKTYYCLECGKCTSVCPVAKYDTSFSPRRMIENALLGFEKELVLDKELFSCLTCYTCQQKCPSDVDFPVFVRQARS
;
A
#
# COMPACT_ATOMS: atom_id res chain seq x y z
N MET A 1 15.47 -5.41 -4.70
CA MET A 1 14.51 -6.40 -4.19
C MET A 1 13.46 -6.57 -5.26
N ASN A 2 12.97 -7.79 -5.51
CA ASN A 2 11.83 -7.95 -6.41
C ASN A 2 10.51 -7.69 -5.64
N LEU A 3 9.37 -7.63 -6.34
CA LEU A 3 8.09 -7.34 -5.67
C LEU A 3 7.66 -8.46 -4.72
N GLU A 4 7.98 -9.71 -5.03
CA GLU A 4 7.66 -10.86 -4.18
C GLU A 4 8.30 -10.74 -2.80
N ASP A 5 9.57 -10.33 -2.74
CA ASP A 5 10.30 -10.08 -1.50
C ASP A 5 9.59 -9.02 -0.64
N ILE A 6 9.19 -7.91 -1.28
CA ILE A 6 8.47 -6.80 -0.62
C ILE A 6 7.13 -7.30 -0.07
N ILE A 7 6.36 -8.06 -0.85
CA ILE A 7 5.05 -8.58 -0.46
C ILE A 7 5.19 -9.49 0.78
N GLN A 8 6.20 -10.36 0.80
CA GLN A 8 6.46 -11.25 1.93
C GLN A 8 6.84 -10.49 3.20
N GLU A 9 7.81 -9.57 3.12
CA GLU A 9 8.30 -8.80 4.27
C GLU A 9 7.18 -7.95 4.90
N THR A 10 6.33 -7.36 4.05
CA THR A 10 5.29 -6.42 4.47
C THR A 10 3.96 -7.09 4.83
N LYS A 11 3.92 -8.43 4.82
CA LYS A 11 2.72 -9.23 5.12
C LYS A 11 1.54 -8.92 4.20
N THR A 12 1.83 -8.47 2.97
CA THR A 12 0.82 -7.97 2.04
C THR A 12 -0.22 -9.04 1.67
N TYR A 13 0.15 -10.32 1.63
CA TYR A 13 -0.77 -11.45 1.44
C TYR A 13 -1.87 -11.59 2.51
N TYR A 14 -1.72 -10.95 3.68
CA TYR A 14 -2.74 -10.98 4.73
C TYR A 14 -3.81 -9.89 4.59
N CYS A 15 -3.75 -9.08 3.52
CA CYS A 15 -4.78 -8.08 3.25
C CYS A 15 -6.16 -8.74 3.14
N LEU A 16 -7.13 -8.21 3.91
CA LEU A 16 -8.52 -8.68 3.92
C LEU A 16 -9.44 -7.83 3.03
N GLU A 17 -8.89 -6.91 2.23
CA GLU A 17 -9.67 -5.99 1.39
C GLU A 17 -10.70 -5.14 2.15
N CYS A 18 -10.54 -4.96 3.47
CA CYS A 18 -11.52 -4.27 4.32
C CYS A 18 -11.61 -2.75 4.12
N GLY A 19 -10.65 -2.13 3.41
CA GLY A 19 -10.65 -0.69 3.09
C GLY A 19 -10.32 0.27 4.25
N LYS A 20 -10.01 -0.24 5.46
CA LYS A 20 -9.73 0.60 6.63
C LYS A 20 -8.48 1.47 6.48
N CYS A 21 -7.47 0.98 5.77
CA CYS A 21 -6.26 1.74 5.43
C CYS A 21 -6.57 2.98 4.59
N THR A 22 -7.47 2.84 3.60
CA THR A 22 -7.92 3.95 2.74
C THR A 22 -8.77 4.94 3.54
N SER A 23 -9.70 4.47 4.38
CA SER A 23 -10.60 5.36 5.13
C SER A 23 -9.89 6.25 6.16
N VAL A 24 -8.75 5.81 6.71
CA VAL A 24 -7.95 6.59 7.67
C VAL A 24 -6.83 7.39 7.03
N CYS A 25 -6.60 7.23 5.73
CA CYS A 25 -5.48 7.89 5.06
C CYS A 25 -5.79 9.39 4.82
N PRO A 26 -4.92 10.32 5.27
CA PRO A 26 -5.13 11.74 5.02
C PRO A 26 -5.02 12.10 3.53
N VAL A 27 -4.20 11.37 2.77
CA VAL A 27 -4.05 11.57 1.32
C VAL A 27 -5.34 11.14 0.60
N ALA A 28 -5.85 9.94 0.90
CA ALA A 28 -7.09 9.43 0.32
C ALA A 28 -8.31 10.32 0.61
N LYS A 29 -8.28 11.06 1.73
CA LYS A 29 -9.32 12.03 2.08
C LYS A 29 -9.32 13.27 1.18
N TYR A 30 -8.16 13.65 0.65
CA TYR A 30 -8.02 14.81 -0.24
C TYR A 30 -8.05 14.41 -1.72
N ASP A 31 -7.42 13.29 -2.04
CA ASP A 31 -7.34 12.71 -3.38
C ASP A 31 -7.90 11.29 -3.36
N THR A 32 -9.10 11.12 -3.90
CA THR A 32 -9.81 9.84 -3.92
C THR A 32 -9.20 8.81 -4.87
N SER A 33 -8.25 9.20 -5.72
CA SER A 33 -7.50 8.25 -6.55
C SER A 33 -6.56 7.41 -5.70
N PHE A 34 -5.87 8.04 -4.74
CA PHE A 34 -4.94 7.38 -3.82
C PHE A 34 -5.65 6.41 -2.87
N SER A 35 -5.33 5.12 -3.00
CA SER A 35 -5.88 4.08 -2.13
C SER A 35 -4.83 3.04 -1.74
N PRO A 36 -4.39 3.01 -0.46
CA PRO A 36 -3.49 1.97 0.03
C PRO A 36 -3.99 0.56 -0.25
N ARG A 37 -5.30 0.32 -0.08
CA ARG A 37 -5.93 -0.97 -0.37
C ARG A 37 -5.72 -1.36 -1.85
N ARG A 38 -6.02 -0.45 -2.77
CA ARG A 38 -5.95 -0.72 -4.21
C ARG A 38 -4.51 -0.96 -4.67
N MET A 39 -3.55 -0.25 -4.10
CA MET A 39 -2.13 -0.47 -4.39
C MET A 39 -1.67 -1.86 -3.93
N ILE A 40 -2.10 -2.30 -2.75
CA ILE A 40 -1.86 -3.67 -2.27
C ILE A 40 -2.50 -4.71 -3.18
N GLU A 41 -3.77 -4.52 -3.56
CA GLU A 41 -4.48 -5.39 -4.51
C GLU A 41 -3.73 -5.51 -5.84
N ASN A 42 -3.31 -4.39 -6.41
CA ASN A 42 -2.54 -4.36 -7.67
C ASN A 42 -1.21 -5.11 -7.54
N ALA A 43 -0.51 -4.97 -6.41
CA ALA A 43 0.74 -5.67 -6.16
C ALA A 43 0.54 -7.20 -6.10
N LEU A 44 -0.53 -7.66 -5.43
CA LEU A 44 -0.87 -9.07 -5.33
C LEU A 44 -1.31 -9.69 -6.66
N LEU A 45 -1.90 -8.90 -7.56
CA LEU A 45 -2.28 -9.31 -8.91
C LEU A 45 -1.11 -9.32 -9.91
N GLY A 46 0.08 -8.86 -9.50
CA GLY A 46 1.27 -8.81 -10.35
C GLY A 46 1.29 -7.62 -11.31
N PHE A 47 0.55 -6.55 -11.03
CA PHE A 47 0.58 -5.30 -11.82
C PHE A 47 1.77 -4.41 -11.41
N GLU A 48 2.99 -4.96 -11.50
CA GLU A 48 4.21 -4.30 -11.03
C GLU A 48 4.52 -3.01 -11.79
N LYS A 49 4.35 -3.02 -13.11
CA LYS A 49 4.66 -1.88 -13.98
C LYS A 49 3.74 -0.71 -13.69
N GLU A 50 2.47 -1.01 -13.48
CA GLU A 50 1.44 -0.05 -13.12
C GLU A 50 1.74 0.57 -11.75
N LEU A 51 2.17 -0.24 -10.77
CA LEU A 51 2.52 0.23 -9.43
C LEU A 51 3.72 1.19 -9.42
N VAL A 52 4.79 0.87 -10.16
CA VAL A 52 6.01 1.70 -10.19
C VAL A 52 5.80 3.01 -10.95
N LEU A 53 4.96 2.99 -11.99
CA LEU A 53 4.60 4.19 -12.75
C LEU A 53 3.53 5.05 -12.06
N ASP A 54 2.96 4.54 -10.97
CA ASP A 54 1.86 5.19 -10.29
C ASP A 54 2.33 6.45 -9.56
N LYS A 55 1.82 7.60 -10.00
CA LYS A 55 2.05 8.89 -9.32
C LYS A 55 1.50 8.85 -7.89
N GLU A 56 0.50 8.02 -7.64
CA GLU A 56 -0.08 7.80 -6.32
C GLU A 56 0.95 7.17 -5.36
N LEU A 57 1.87 6.32 -5.83
CA LEU A 57 2.92 5.72 -4.99
C LEU A 57 3.76 6.77 -4.24
N PHE A 58 4.07 7.88 -4.90
CA PHE A 58 4.83 8.99 -4.31
C PHE A 58 4.00 9.93 -3.44
N SER A 59 2.66 9.81 -3.48
CA SER A 59 1.75 10.61 -2.66
C SER A 59 1.67 10.13 -1.21
N CYS A 60 2.05 8.89 -0.92
CA CYS A 60 2.05 8.35 0.43
C CYS A 60 3.02 9.11 1.36
N LEU A 61 2.52 9.61 2.49
CA LEU A 61 3.31 10.37 3.48
C LEU A 61 4.14 9.48 4.41
N THR A 62 4.06 8.15 4.29
CA THR A 62 4.71 7.20 5.21
C THR A 62 4.39 7.48 6.69
N CYS A 63 3.17 7.91 6.99
CA CYS A 63 2.74 8.35 8.33
C CYS A 63 2.29 7.22 9.28
N TYR A 64 2.26 5.96 8.80
CA TYR A 64 1.88 4.76 9.56
C TYR A 64 0.44 4.66 10.08
N THR A 65 -0.42 5.65 9.85
CA THR A 65 -1.83 5.60 10.30
C THR A 65 -2.57 4.36 9.77
N CYS A 66 -2.32 3.95 8.53
CA CYS A 66 -2.95 2.77 7.95
C CYS A 66 -2.49 1.46 8.62
N GLN A 67 -1.19 1.31 8.91
CA GLN A 67 -0.63 0.12 9.57
C GLN A 67 -1.19 -0.01 10.99
N GLN A 68 -1.22 1.08 11.76
CA GLN A 68 -1.78 1.10 13.12
C GLN A 68 -3.26 0.69 13.20
N LYS A 69 -4.00 0.76 12.08
CA LYS A 69 -5.42 0.44 12.01
C LYS A 69 -5.70 -0.86 11.25
N CYS A 70 -4.68 -1.48 10.67
CA CYS A 70 -4.83 -2.69 9.87
C CYS A 70 -5.11 -3.90 10.78
N PRO A 71 -6.23 -4.63 10.60
CA PRO A 71 -6.54 -5.80 11.40
C PRO A 71 -5.60 -6.99 11.15
N SER A 72 -4.93 -7.00 10.00
CA SER A 72 -4.01 -8.07 9.56
C SER A 72 -2.54 -7.68 9.61
N ASP A 73 -2.23 -6.52 10.20
CA ASP A 73 -0.86 -6.05 10.37
C ASP A 73 -0.04 -5.92 9.06
N VAL A 74 -0.70 -5.53 7.96
CA VAL A 74 -0.02 -5.19 6.69
C VAL A 74 0.81 -3.92 6.86
N ASP A 75 2.11 -3.98 6.58
CA ASP A 75 3.02 -2.84 6.68
C ASP A 75 3.10 -2.06 5.36
N PHE A 76 1.99 -1.37 5.06
CA PHE A 76 1.89 -0.53 3.87
C PHE A 76 2.97 0.58 3.77
N PRO A 77 3.36 1.27 4.86
CA PRO A 77 4.45 2.24 4.80
C PRO A 77 5.80 1.64 4.41
N VAL A 78 6.16 0.45 4.90
CA VAL A 78 7.37 -0.26 4.45
C VAL A 78 7.25 -0.65 2.98
N PHE A 79 6.11 -1.23 2.58
CA PHE A 79 5.81 -1.58 1.20
C PHE A 79 6.08 -0.41 0.23
N VAL A 80 5.53 0.76 0.54
CA VAL A 80 5.74 1.96 -0.28
C VAL A 80 7.19 2.40 -0.30
N ARG A 81 7.91 2.38 0.84
CA ARG A 81 9.32 2.78 0.89
C ARG A 81 10.19 1.88 0.02
N GLN A 82 9.95 0.58 0.05
CA GLN A 82 10.68 -0.39 -0.77
C GLN A 82 10.31 -0.27 -2.25
N ALA A 83 9.03 -0.10 -2.57
CA ALA A 83 8.56 0.05 -3.95
C ALA A 83 9.02 1.37 -4.63
N ARG A 84 9.43 2.38 -3.85
CA ARG A 84 10.05 3.62 -4.36
C ARG A 84 11.53 3.48 -4.72
N SER A 85 12.19 2.44 -4.23
CA SER A 85 13.66 2.26 -4.30
C SER A 85 14.06 1.54 -5.58
#